data_AF-A0A4P6ERN0-F1
#
_entry.id   AF-A0A4P6ERN0-F1
#
_cell.length_a   1.000
_cell.length_b   1.000
_cell.length_c   1.000
_cell.angle_alpha   90.00
_cell.angle_beta   90.00
_cell.angle_gamma   90.00
#
_symmetry.space_group_name_H-M   'P 1'
#
loop_
_entity.id
_entity.type
_entity.pdbx_description
1 polymer ?
#
loop_
_entity_poly.entity_id
_entity_poly.type
_entity_poly.pdbx_seq_one_letter_code
_entity_poly.pdbx_strand_id
1 'polypeptide(L)'
;MHRNGKPLFFSHIDRLSFCPSFTNSEWRCDVIHRLLNSIIEVYFTIKVKLMKIANLSVSSAYVGLYTSPKRLKHSQAVSSDTATVDILDFVRFIGWLWWKFAIERRVHHNMASNVQLPSYFVPNVGQVKDTRIQFVSRGAGIEALFTSSEVIFTFSERTRSIVRAHSTFDLPSREKEVRSTRLDFRFLNASPGIHPQATSEMDSKVHYFKGANPSNWYTDIPAFLRIFYAELWPGINLVFRSEGAGIKYEFIVQPGANEDFIRFAYAGAEKVSLDEEGNLVVDTAIGALIDPRPVCYQEIDGQRSDVPGSFILVPDDDNLLAIGFQIGESYDRSAPLIIDPGLVYSTYLGGSGNDEPFGIAVDATGSVYVTGITTSTDFPLTPGAVQTTFGGDREVFVTKLNPSGTALVYSTYLGGSANDSGQNIAVDAEGNAYITGRTYSDNFPVTPGAVQTIFGGSSDVFVTKLNPTGSALVYSTYLGGTGHDYGLGIAVDSAGEAYVTGFTASADFPTTTGAFQTVYGGNNDGFAARLNATGTSLIYSTFLGGSGGDNGTAISVDSAGNAYVTGNTASLNFPTTTGAFQTARRGTGDVFVTKINPSGSSLVYSTYLGDP
;
A
#
# COMPACT_ATOMS: atom_id res chain seq x y z
N MET A 1 -72.07 -2.29 19.57
CA MET A 1 -72.63 -1.93 18.24
C MET A 1 -71.63 -2.41 17.20
N HIS A 2 -71.81 -3.66 16.74
CA HIS A 2 -72.27 -4.03 15.38
C HIS A 2 -71.23 -3.71 14.29
N ARG A 3 -70.54 -4.75 13.79
CA ARG A 3 -70.88 -5.57 12.59
C ARG A 3 -70.66 -4.78 11.30
N ASN A 4 -70.22 -5.29 10.16
CA ASN A 4 -69.73 -6.56 9.61
C ASN A 4 -69.49 -6.22 8.13
N GLY A 5 -68.61 -6.92 7.40
CA GLY A 5 -68.66 -6.81 5.93
C GLY A 5 -67.47 -7.30 5.11
N LYS A 6 -67.08 -8.58 5.25
CA LYS A 6 -66.66 -9.38 4.08
C LYS A 6 -67.90 -10.17 3.63
N PRO A 7 -68.08 -10.56 2.34
CA PRO A 7 -67.40 -11.79 1.89
C PRO A 7 -67.16 -12.06 0.37
N LEU A 8 -66.13 -12.89 0.13
CA LEU A 8 -66.05 -14.09 -0.75
C LEU A 8 -66.03 -13.94 -2.31
N PHE A 9 -65.53 -14.87 -3.16
CA PHE A 9 -65.36 -16.35 -3.11
C PHE A 9 -64.28 -16.85 -4.14
N PHE A 10 -63.38 -17.77 -3.70
CA PHE A 10 -62.85 -19.04 -4.31
C PHE A 10 -62.05 -19.08 -5.64
N SER A 11 -61.08 -19.99 -5.91
CA SER A 11 -60.75 -21.37 -5.44
C SER A 11 -59.26 -21.71 -5.78
N HIS A 12 -58.45 -22.25 -4.84
CA HIS A 12 -58.00 -23.67 -4.69
C HIS A 12 -57.18 -24.30 -5.84
N ILE A 13 -55.90 -24.61 -5.61
CA ILE A 13 -55.33 -25.98 -5.46
C ILE A 13 -53.82 -25.93 -5.09
N ASP A 14 -53.40 -26.99 -4.42
CA ASP A 14 -52.29 -27.22 -3.49
C ASP A 14 -50.82 -27.16 -3.94
N ARG A 15 -49.99 -26.83 -2.92
CA ARG A 15 -48.67 -27.38 -2.50
C ARG A 15 -47.61 -27.69 -3.55
N LEU A 16 -46.45 -27.06 -3.38
CA LEU A 16 -45.17 -27.74 -3.09
C LEU A 16 -44.15 -26.75 -2.53
N SER A 17 -43.55 -27.13 -1.40
CA SER A 17 -42.44 -26.51 -0.70
C SER A 17 -41.19 -26.41 -1.59
N PHE A 18 -40.40 -25.33 -1.49
CA PHE A 18 -38.93 -25.30 -1.46
C PHE A 18 -38.43 -23.84 -1.55
N CYS A 19 -37.63 -23.41 -0.58
CA CYS A 19 -36.64 -22.33 -0.70
C CYS A 19 -35.26 -23.05 -0.76
N PRO A 20 -34.14 -22.48 -1.29
CA PRO A 20 -33.87 -21.05 -1.50
C PRO A 20 -33.03 -20.66 -2.76
N SER A 21 -32.81 -19.34 -2.91
CA SER A 21 -31.63 -18.66 -3.50
C SER A 21 -31.17 -18.96 -4.94
N PHE A 22 -31.19 -17.94 -5.82
CA PHE A 22 -30.27 -17.86 -6.98
C PHE A 22 -29.81 -16.42 -7.25
N THR A 23 -28.48 -16.26 -7.24
CA THR A 23 -27.71 -15.03 -7.52
C THR A 23 -27.36 -14.91 -9.01
N ASN A 24 -27.41 -13.69 -9.52
CA ASN A 24 -27.23 -13.29 -10.93
C ASN A 24 -25.75 -13.28 -11.41
N SER A 25 -25.05 -14.42 -11.40
CA SER A 25 -23.64 -14.50 -11.89
C SER A 25 -23.37 -15.52 -13.00
N GLU A 26 -24.30 -16.41 -13.35
CA GLU A 26 -24.01 -17.48 -14.34
C GLU A 26 -24.35 -17.12 -15.81
N TRP A 27 -25.15 -16.08 -16.06
CA TRP A 27 -25.52 -15.70 -17.44
C TRP A 27 -24.45 -14.92 -18.22
N ARG A 28 -23.43 -14.36 -17.56
CA ARG A 28 -22.40 -13.53 -18.23
C ARG A 28 -21.27 -14.34 -18.87
N CYS A 29 -20.93 -15.52 -18.34
CA CYS A 29 -19.87 -16.36 -18.92
C CYS A 29 -20.31 -17.09 -20.19
N ASP A 30 -21.58 -17.48 -20.25
CA ASP A 30 -22.11 -18.31 -21.34
C ASP A 30 -22.29 -17.52 -22.65
N VAL A 31 -22.59 -16.23 -22.56
CA VAL A 31 -22.69 -15.31 -23.71
C VAL A 31 -21.31 -15.01 -24.30
N ILE A 32 -20.30 -14.81 -23.44
CA ILE A 32 -18.91 -14.56 -23.84
C ILE A 32 -18.31 -15.81 -24.50
N HIS A 33 -18.60 -17.00 -23.98
CA HIS A 33 -18.11 -18.26 -24.54
C HIS A 33 -18.73 -18.58 -25.92
N ARG A 34 -20.01 -18.24 -26.13
CA ARG A 34 -20.68 -18.38 -27.44
C ARG A 34 -20.21 -17.35 -28.47
N LEU A 35 -19.88 -16.12 -28.03
CA LEU A 35 -19.27 -15.10 -28.89
C LEU A 35 -17.85 -15.50 -29.33
N LEU A 36 -17.04 -16.04 -28.42
CA LEU A 36 -15.69 -16.52 -28.73
C LEU A 36 -15.70 -17.70 -29.70
N ASN A 37 -16.61 -18.66 -29.53
CA ASN A 37 -16.73 -19.79 -30.47
C ASN A 37 -17.21 -19.33 -31.86
N SER A 38 -18.14 -18.37 -31.93
CA SER A 38 -18.60 -17.79 -33.20
C SER A 38 -17.47 -17.06 -33.95
N ILE A 39 -16.58 -16.37 -33.23
CA ILE A 39 -15.42 -15.68 -33.81
C ILE A 39 -14.39 -16.68 -34.36
N ILE A 40 -14.19 -17.81 -33.67
CA ILE A 40 -13.27 -18.87 -34.11
C ILE A 40 -13.78 -19.57 -35.39
N GLU A 41 -15.09 -19.83 -35.50
CA GLU A 41 -15.67 -20.41 -36.72
C GLU A 41 -15.57 -19.46 -37.94
N VAL A 42 -15.79 -18.15 -37.73
CA VAL A 42 -15.61 -17.14 -38.77
C VAL A 42 -14.14 -17.07 -39.22
N TYR A 43 -13.19 -17.15 -38.29
CA TYR A 43 -11.75 -17.19 -38.57
C TYR A 43 -11.36 -18.39 -39.46
N PHE A 44 -11.82 -19.60 -39.14
CA PHE A 44 -11.52 -20.79 -39.94
C PHE A 44 -12.14 -20.72 -41.34
N THR A 45 -13.35 -20.18 -41.45
CA THR A 45 -14.06 -20.03 -42.73
C THR A 45 -13.36 -19.04 -43.65
N ILE A 46 -12.88 -17.90 -43.11
CA ILE A 46 -12.13 -16.89 -43.86
C ILE A 46 -10.77 -17.43 -44.30
N LYS A 47 -10.06 -18.15 -43.42
CA LYS A 47 -8.75 -18.74 -43.71
C LYS A 47 -8.81 -19.77 -44.85
N VAL A 48 -9.84 -20.63 -44.87
CA VAL A 48 -10.05 -21.61 -45.95
C VAL A 48 -10.40 -20.94 -47.28
N LYS A 49 -11.18 -19.85 -47.25
CA LYS A 49 -11.48 -19.05 -48.47
C LYS A 49 -10.23 -18.35 -49.01
N LEU A 50 -9.41 -17.76 -48.14
CA LEU A 50 -8.16 -17.09 -48.54
C LEU A 50 -7.12 -18.07 -49.10
N MET A 51 -7.01 -19.28 -48.54
CA MET A 51 -6.13 -20.34 -49.10
C MET A 51 -6.59 -20.83 -50.48
N LYS A 52 -7.91 -20.86 -50.75
CA LYS A 52 -8.43 -21.17 -52.09
C LYS A 52 -8.16 -20.06 -53.12
N ILE A 53 -8.19 -18.79 -52.70
CA ILE A 53 -7.88 -17.64 -53.55
C ILE A 53 -6.37 -17.60 -53.88
N ALA A 54 -5.51 -17.92 -52.91
CA ALA A 54 -4.06 -17.98 -53.11
C ALA A 54 -3.60 -19.14 -54.02
N ASN A 55 -4.32 -20.27 -54.04
CA ASN A 55 -4.03 -21.39 -54.95
C ASN A 55 -4.56 -21.19 -56.38
N LEU A 56 -5.42 -20.19 -56.63
CA LEU A 56 -5.91 -19.85 -57.98
C LEU A 56 -5.01 -18.85 -58.71
N SER A 57 -4.05 -18.21 -58.03
CA SER A 57 -3.15 -17.20 -58.61
C SER A 57 -1.73 -17.70 -58.91
N VAL A 58 -1.43 -18.99 -58.71
CA VAL A 58 -0.13 -19.61 -59.04
C VAL A 58 -0.30 -20.61 -60.19
N SER A 59 -0.65 -20.10 -61.37
CA SER A 59 -0.53 -20.83 -62.64
C SER A 59 -0.43 -19.84 -63.80
N SER A 60 0.74 -19.23 -63.96
CA SER A 60 1.34 -18.88 -65.25
C SER A 60 2.69 -18.18 -65.02
N ALA A 61 3.63 -18.42 -65.93
CA ALA A 61 4.98 -17.87 -66.03
C ALA A 61 6.06 -18.50 -65.14
N TYR A 62 6.61 -19.61 -65.63
CA TYR A 62 8.03 -19.96 -65.49
C TYR A 62 8.73 -19.71 -66.84
N VAL A 63 10.07 -19.53 -66.80
CA VAL A 63 11.07 -19.32 -67.89
C VAL A 63 11.33 -17.83 -68.21
N GLY A 64 12.53 -17.24 -68.14
CA GLY A 64 13.87 -17.66 -67.72
C GLY A 64 14.92 -16.52 -67.93
N LEU A 65 16.10 -16.69 -67.31
CA LEU A 65 17.45 -16.16 -67.64
C LEU A 65 17.83 -14.66 -67.52
N TYR A 66 18.82 -14.43 -66.62
CA TYR A 66 20.04 -13.59 -66.67
C TYR A 66 20.07 -12.06 -66.96
N THR A 67 20.94 -11.41 -66.16
CA THR A 67 21.69 -10.14 -66.30
C THR A 67 21.15 -8.85 -65.65
N SER A 68 22.12 -8.02 -65.23
CA SER A 68 22.07 -6.88 -64.31
C SER A 68 21.96 -5.52 -65.02
N PRO A 69 22.20 -4.35 -64.37
CA PRO A 69 21.19 -3.34 -64.04
C PRO A 69 21.24 -2.06 -64.92
N LYS A 70 20.14 -1.30 -65.07
CA LYS A 70 20.14 0.18 -65.15
C LYS A 70 18.76 0.84 -65.25
N ARG A 71 18.73 2.07 -64.71
CA ARG A 71 17.68 3.11 -64.69
C ARG A 71 16.97 3.37 -66.03
N LEU A 72 15.68 3.75 -65.98
CA LEU A 72 15.14 4.97 -66.59
C LEU A 72 13.70 5.29 -66.13
N LYS A 73 13.32 6.54 -66.38
CA LYS A 73 12.26 7.36 -65.75
C LYS A 73 10.89 7.25 -66.43
N HIS A 74 9.86 7.64 -65.67
CA HIS A 74 8.57 8.28 -66.03
C HIS A 74 7.68 7.68 -67.13
N SER A 75 6.44 7.34 -66.78
CA SER A 75 5.25 8.12 -67.20
C SER A 75 3.93 7.60 -66.59
N GLN A 76 3.17 8.55 -66.03
CA GLN A 76 1.71 8.72 -66.03
C GLN A 76 0.75 7.66 -65.46
N ALA A 77 -0.15 8.22 -64.64
CA ALA A 77 -1.27 7.67 -63.90
C ALA A 77 -2.38 7.02 -64.73
N VAL A 78 -3.05 6.02 -64.15
CA VAL A 78 -4.51 5.84 -64.19
C VAL A 78 -4.97 5.32 -62.83
N SER A 79 -6.00 5.96 -62.29
CA SER A 79 -6.63 5.72 -60.99
C SER A 79 -7.57 4.51 -60.99
N SER A 80 -7.53 3.72 -59.92
CA SER A 80 -8.72 3.02 -59.41
C SER A 80 -8.51 2.69 -57.93
N ASP A 81 -9.34 3.30 -57.07
CA ASP A 81 -9.45 3.02 -55.65
C ASP A 81 -9.82 1.56 -55.39
N THR A 82 -8.93 0.83 -54.74
CA THR A 82 -9.28 -0.31 -53.88
C THR A 82 -8.33 -0.30 -52.69
N ALA A 83 -8.88 -0.05 -51.49
CA ALA A 83 -8.15 -0.15 -50.24
C ALA A 83 -7.67 -1.60 -50.02
N THR A 84 -6.41 -1.87 -50.34
CA THR A 84 -5.69 -3.06 -49.88
C THR A 84 -5.37 -2.86 -48.40
N VAL A 85 -6.09 -3.56 -47.53
CA VAL A 85 -5.68 -3.75 -46.13
C VAL A 85 -4.37 -4.54 -46.16
N ASP A 86 -3.28 -3.91 -45.74
CA ASP A 86 -1.96 -4.55 -45.70
C ASP A 86 -1.98 -5.66 -44.65
N ILE A 87 -1.91 -6.91 -45.12
CA ILE A 87 -1.92 -8.13 -44.28
C ILE A 87 -0.79 -8.07 -43.24
N LEU A 88 0.29 -7.33 -43.50
CA LEU A 88 1.40 -7.15 -42.58
C LEU A 88 1.00 -6.35 -41.32
N ASP A 89 0.14 -5.34 -41.46
CA ASP A 89 -0.30 -4.52 -40.33
C ASP A 89 -1.33 -5.25 -39.46
N PHE A 90 -2.17 -6.09 -40.06
CA PHE A 90 -3.10 -6.94 -39.30
C PHE A 90 -2.36 -8.02 -38.47
N VAL A 91 -1.29 -8.61 -39.02
CA VAL A 91 -0.45 -9.59 -38.29
C VAL A 91 0.31 -8.91 -37.15
N ARG A 92 0.79 -7.68 -37.34
CA ARG A 92 1.43 -6.87 -36.28
C ARG A 92 0.44 -6.51 -35.17
N PHE A 93 -0.80 -6.17 -35.52
CA PHE A 93 -1.86 -5.88 -34.55
C PHE A 93 -2.24 -7.10 -33.70
N ILE A 94 -2.37 -8.29 -34.31
CA ILE A 94 -2.63 -9.54 -33.57
C ILE A 94 -1.45 -9.93 -32.67
N GLY A 95 -0.21 -9.76 -33.16
CA GLY A 95 1.01 -9.99 -32.37
C GLY A 95 1.12 -9.04 -31.17
N TRP A 96 0.77 -7.77 -31.36
CA TRP A 96 0.67 -6.78 -30.29
C TRP A 96 -0.44 -7.14 -29.28
N LEU A 97 -1.60 -7.62 -29.75
CA LEU A 97 -2.70 -8.06 -28.88
C LEU A 97 -2.27 -9.26 -28.01
N TRP A 98 -1.57 -10.24 -28.60
CA TRP A 98 -1.06 -11.41 -27.87
C TRP A 98 0.03 -11.03 -26.86
N TRP A 99 0.92 -10.10 -27.21
CA TRP A 99 1.93 -9.55 -26.31
C TRP A 99 1.29 -8.77 -25.15
N LYS A 100 0.26 -7.96 -25.43
CA LYS A 100 -0.50 -7.21 -24.42
C LYS A 100 -1.26 -8.13 -23.45
N PHE A 101 -1.90 -9.18 -23.96
CA PHE A 101 -2.57 -10.19 -23.12
C PHE A 101 -1.59 -11.03 -22.27
N ALA A 102 -0.38 -11.30 -22.78
CA ALA A 102 0.67 -11.99 -22.03
C ALA A 102 1.26 -11.10 -20.92
N ILE A 103 1.34 -9.79 -21.14
CA ILE A 103 1.75 -8.79 -20.13
C ILE A 103 0.66 -8.59 -19.08
N GLU A 104 -0.60 -8.41 -19.49
CA GLU A 104 -1.73 -8.22 -18.55
C GLU A 104 -1.89 -9.45 -17.63
N ARG A 105 -1.66 -10.68 -18.11
CA ARG A 105 -1.63 -11.88 -17.25
C ARG A 105 -0.45 -11.93 -16.27
N ARG A 106 0.68 -11.28 -16.56
CA ARG A 106 1.82 -11.15 -15.64
C ARG A 106 1.60 -10.04 -14.60
N VAL A 107 0.90 -8.97 -14.98
CA VAL A 107 0.63 -7.79 -14.14
C VAL A 107 -0.46 -8.07 -13.08
N HIS A 108 -1.45 -8.90 -13.39
CA HIS A 108 -2.53 -9.24 -12.44
C HIS A 108 -2.10 -10.05 -11.20
N HIS A 109 -0.87 -10.56 -11.11
CA HIS A 109 -0.43 -11.34 -9.95
C HIS A 109 0.13 -10.51 -8.79
N ASN A 110 0.46 -9.22 -9.00
CA ASN A 110 1.21 -8.43 -8.01
C ASN A 110 0.44 -7.23 -7.41
N MET A 111 -0.87 -7.10 -7.63
CA MET A 111 -1.64 -5.94 -7.13
C MET A 111 -2.93 -6.33 -6.41
N ALA A 112 -2.82 -7.19 -5.41
CA ALA A 112 -3.73 -7.12 -4.27
C ALA A 112 -2.99 -6.35 -3.19
N SER A 113 -3.47 -5.14 -2.86
CA SER A 113 -3.12 -4.50 -1.59
C SER A 113 -3.60 -5.44 -0.48
N ASN A 114 -2.70 -6.27 0.03
CA ASN A 114 -2.96 -7.09 1.20
C ASN A 114 -3.10 -6.12 2.37
N VAL A 115 -4.34 -5.72 2.70
CA VAL A 115 -4.64 -5.21 4.03
C VAL A 115 -4.36 -6.37 4.98
N GLN A 116 -3.14 -6.42 5.50
CA GLN A 116 -2.77 -7.37 6.54
C GLN A 116 -3.29 -6.80 7.85
N LEU A 117 -4.27 -7.49 8.42
CA LEU A 117 -4.70 -7.22 9.78
C LEU A 117 -3.49 -7.38 10.72
N PRO A 118 -3.42 -6.55 11.77
CA PRO A 118 -2.37 -6.70 12.75
C PRO A 118 -2.40 -8.10 13.35
N SER A 119 -1.23 -8.63 13.75
CA SER A 119 -1.20 -9.87 14.50
C SER A 119 -1.90 -9.69 15.86
N TYR A 120 -2.42 -10.75 16.44
CA TYR A 120 -3.05 -10.69 17.76
C TYR A 120 -2.90 -12.05 18.45
N PHE A 121 -2.97 -12.05 19.77
CA PHE A 121 -2.80 -13.23 20.59
C PHE A 121 -4.15 -13.67 21.16
N VAL A 122 -4.43 -14.97 21.11
CA VAL A 122 -5.62 -15.57 21.73
C VAL A 122 -5.21 -16.69 22.68
N PRO A 123 -5.88 -16.86 23.83
CA PRO A 123 -5.63 -17.98 24.71
C PRO A 123 -5.99 -19.29 24.01
N ASN A 124 -5.23 -20.36 24.29
CA ASN A 124 -5.54 -21.70 23.83
C ASN A 124 -6.62 -22.32 24.72
N VAL A 125 -7.88 -22.21 24.28
CA VAL A 125 -9.06 -22.80 24.94
C VAL A 125 -9.38 -24.21 24.39
N GLY A 126 -8.43 -24.81 23.67
CA GLY A 126 -8.55 -26.13 23.03
C GLY A 126 -8.50 -26.10 21.51
N GLN A 127 -8.42 -24.91 20.89
CA GLN A 127 -8.27 -24.79 19.43
C GLN A 127 -6.93 -25.34 18.93
N VAL A 128 -5.93 -25.49 19.79
CA VAL A 128 -4.70 -26.25 19.55
C VAL A 128 -4.65 -27.40 20.55
N LYS A 129 -4.47 -28.63 20.05
CA LYS A 129 -4.57 -29.86 20.87
C LYS A 129 -3.41 -30.02 21.86
N ASP A 130 -2.26 -29.45 21.56
CA ASP A 130 -1.11 -29.49 22.47
C ASP A 130 -1.39 -28.58 23.67
N THR A 131 -1.55 -29.19 24.85
CA THR A 131 -1.91 -28.51 26.09
C THR A 131 -0.77 -27.68 26.68
N ARG A 132 0.46 -27.80 26.16
CA ARG A 132 1.58 -26.93 26.55
C ARG A 132 1.44 -25.53 25.96
N ILE A 133 0.69 -25.40 24.87
CA ILE A 133 0.42 -24.11 24.22
C ILE A 133 -0.62 -23.37 25.05
N GLN A 134 -0.27 -22.17 25.49
CA GLN A 134 -1.12 -21.29 26.30
C GLN A 134 -1.72 -20.15 25.48
N PHE A 135 -0.97 -19.62 24.50
CA PHE A 135 -1.46 -18.60 23.56
C PHE A 135 -1.06 -18.92 22.13
N VAL A 136 -1.84 -18.39 21.19
CA VAL A 136 -1.68 -18.58 19.74
C VAL A 136 -1.78 -17.24 19.04
N SER A 137 -0.90 -16.98 18.09
CA SER A 137 -1.05 -15.91 17.09
C SER A 137 -0.89 -16.50 15.68
N ARG A 138 -1.72 -16.02 14.75
CA ARG A 138 -1.74 -16.47 13.35
C ARG A 138 -2.01 -15.30 12.42
N GLY A 139 -1.13 -15.08 11.46
CA GLY A 139 -1.29 -14.02 10.46
C GLY A 139 -0.14 -14.00 9.47
N ALA A 140 -0.38 -13.49 8.25
CA ALA A 140 0.68 -13.20 7.28
C ALA A 140 1.67 -14.34 6.93
N GLY A 141 1.28 -15.60 7.11
CA GLY A 141 2.18 -16.75 6.89
C GLY A 141 3.04 -17.13 8.10
N ILE A 142 2.78 -16.51 9.26
CA ILE A 142 3.42 -16.80 10.54
C ILE A 142 2.37 -17.38 11.50
N GLU A 143 2.73 -18.47 12.15
CA GLU A 143 2.05 -18.97 13.36
C GLU A 143 3.04 -18.92 14.52
N ALA A 144 2.63 -18.36 15.65
CA ALA A 144 3.40 -18.36 16.89
C ALA A 144 2.60 -19.03 18.01
N LEU A 145 3.19 -20.03 18.65
CA LEU A 145 2.59 -20.79 19.74
C LEU A 145 3.42 -20.59 21.01
N PHE A 146 2.80 -20.04 22.04
CA PHE A 146 3.46 -19.62 23.28
C PHE A 146 3.33 -20.70 24.35
N THR A 147 4.46 -21.12 24.90
CA THR A 147 4.53 -22.10 26.01
C THR A 147 5.27 -21.51 27.21
N SER A 148 5.47 -22.28 28.28
CA SER A 148 6.29 -21.86 29.42
C SER A 148 7.80 -21.84 29.14
N SER A 149 8.29 -22.55 28.12
CA SER A 149 9.74 -22.76 27.88
C SER A 149 10.23 -22.30 26.51
N GLU A 150 9.32 -22.05 25.58
CA GLU A 150 9.64 -21.64 24.22
C GLU A 150 8.46 -20.94 23.54
N VAL A 151 8.77 -20.17 22.50
CA VAL A 151 7.81 -19.75 21.48
C VAL A 151 8.10 -20.50 20.19
N ILE A 152 7.13 -21.26 19.71
CA ILE A 152 7.26 -22.06 18.50
C ILE A 152 6.74 -21.22 17.34
N PHE A 153 7.64 -20.82 16.44
CA PHE A 153 7.29 -20.15 15.20
C PHE A 153 7.19 -21.15 14.06
N THR A 154 6.15 -21.03 13.25
CA THR A 154 6.06 -21.68 11.94
C THR A 154 5.90 -20.60 10.88
N PHE A 155 6.88 -20.53 9.98
CA PHE A 155 6.86 -19.64 8.84
C PHE A 155 6.44 -20.44 7.61
N SER A 156 5.52 -19.91 6.82
CA SER A 156 4.96 -20.57 5.64
C SER A 156 4.95 -19.62 4.45
N GLU A 157 5.71 -19.98 3.42
CA GLU A 157 5.65 -19.34 2.12
C GLU A 157 4.68 -20.09 1.20
N ARG A 158 3.85 -19.32 0.48
CA ARG A 158 3.00 -19.85 -0.58
C ARG A 158 3.59 -19.48 -1.94
N THR A 159 4.40 -20.36 -2.49
CA THR A 159 4.94 -20.17 -3.84
C THR A 159 3.97 -20.76 -4.87
N ARG A 160 3.69 -19.98 -5.93
CA ARG A 160 2.93 -20.47 -7.09
C ARG A 160 3.92 -21.12 -8.06
N SER A 161 4.09 -22.44 -7.99
CA SER A 161 4.85 -23.18 -9.00
C SER A 161 3.97 -23.47 -10.22
N ILE A 162 4.46 -23.17 -11.42
CA ILE A 162 3.86 -23.61 -12.69
C ILE A 162 4.69 -24.79 -13.18
N VAL A 163 4.23 -26.01 -12.93
CA VAL A 163 4.85 -27.21 -13.53
C VAL A 163 4.52 -27.21 -15.02
N ARG A 164 5.56 -27.13 -15.89
CA ARG A 164 5.38 -27.30 -17.33
C ARG A 164 5.10 -28.78 -17.62
N ALA A 165 3.92 -29.08 -18.15
CA ALA A 165 3.60 -30.42 -18.65
C ALA A 165 4.53 -30.79 -19.82
N HIS A 166 5.07 -32.00 -19.81
CA HIS A 166 5.98 -32.51 -20.85
C HIS A 166 5.27 -33.07 -22.10
N SER A 167 3.95 -32.89 -22.25
CA SER A 167 3.22 -33.31 -23.45
C SER A 167 2.05 -32.39 -23.77
N THR A 168 1.68 -32.32 -25.06
CA THR A 168 0.71 -31.38 -25.65
C THR A 168 -0.76 -31.62 -25.27
N PHE A 169 -1.05 -32.48 -24.28
CA PHE A 169 -2.43 -32.83 -23.89
C PHE A 169 -2.72 -32.87 -22.39
N ASP A 170 -1.77 -32.55 -21.50
CA ASP A 170 -2.08 -32.39 -20.07
C ASP A 170 -2.35 -30.91 -19.73
N LEU A 171 -3.52 -30.65 -19.15
CA LEU A 171 -3.80 -29.36 -18.52
C LEU A 171 -2.81 -29.14 -17.37
N PRO A 172 -2.20 -27.95 -17.22
CA PRO A 172 -1.26 -27.70 -16.14
C PRO A 172 -1.96 -27.91 -14.80
N SER A 173 -1.55 -28.94 -14.05
CA SER A 173 -1.95 -29.09 -12.66
C SER A 173 -1.31 -27.98 -11.85
N ARG A 174 -2.15 -27.20 -11.15
CA ARG A 174 -1.70 -26.17 -10.21
C ARG A 174 -1.37 -26.85 -8.90
N GLU A 175 -0.11 -27.25 -8.72
CA GLU A 175 0.37 -27.60 -7.38
C GLU A 175 0.79 -26.32 -6.64
N LYS A 176 0.14 -26.07 -5.51
CA LYS A 176 0.59 -25.05 -4.55
C LYS A 176 1.71 -25.68 -3.75
N GLU A 177 2.94 -25.29 -4.03
CA GLU A 177 4.07 -25.64 -3.16
C GLU A 177 3.98 -24.72 -1.94
N VAL A 178 3.67 -25.30 -0.78
CA VAL A 178 3.75 -24.60 0.51
C VAL A 178 5.08 -25.01 1.11
N ARG A 179 6.01 -24.07 1.21
CA ARG A 179 7.25 -24.28 1.95
C ARG A 179 7.01 -23.77 3.36
N SER A 180 7.36 -24.56 4.36
CA SER A 180 7.24 -24.15 5.75
C SER A 180 8.47 -24.56 6.53
N THR A 181 8.92 -23.68 7.42
CA THR A 181 9.95 -24.01 8.41
C THR A 181 9.40 -23.79 9.82
N ARG A 182 9.88 -24.59 10.77
CA ARG A 182 9.61 -24.43 12.20
C ARG A 182 10.89 -23.94 12.87
N LEU A 183 10.75 -22.92 13.70
CA LEU A 183 11.82 -22.32 14.47
C LEU A 183 11.36 -22.14 15.91
N ASP A 184 12.02 -22.81 16.85
CA ASP A 184 11.67 -22.76 18.27
C ASP A 184 12.58 -21.73 18.96
N PHE A 185 12.01 -20.61 19.38
CA PHE A 185 12.66 -19.64 20.27
C PHE A 185 12.65 -20.22 21.68
N ARG A 186 13.76 -20.83 22.11
CA ARG A 186 13.87 -21.50 23.41
C ARG A 186 14.43 -20.58 24.47
N PHE A 187 13.81 -20.57 25.65
CA PHE A 187 14.33 -19.85 26.81
C PHE A 187 15.33 -20.76 27.54
N LEU A 188 16.61 -20.40 27.50
CA LEU A 188 17.67 -21.16 28.17
C LEU A 188 17.85 -20.64 29.59
N ASN A 189 17.99 -21.54 30.56
CA ASN A 189 18.18 -21.20 31.97
C ASN A 189 17.10 -20.24 32.55
N ALA A 190 15.89 -20.31 32.00
CA ALA A 190 14.76 -19.53 32.49
C ALA A 190 14.33 -19.95 33.89
N SER A 191 13.75 -19.02 34.64
CA SER A 191 13.14 -19.27 35.94
C SER A 191 12.10 -20.40 35.84
N PRO A 192 12.02 -21.32 36.81
CA PRO A 192 11.02 -22.39 36.78
C PRO A 192 9.60 -21.85 37.02
N GLY A 193 8.61 -22.47 36.38
CA GLY A 193 7.19 -22.15 36.62
C GLY A 193 6.69 -20.85 35.97
N ILE A 194 7.46 -20.27 35.05
CA ILE A 194 7.03 -19.10 34.29
C ILE A 194 5.97 -19.48 33.26
N HIS A 195 4.92 -18.65 33.18
CA HIS A 195 3.83 -18.81 32.23
C HIS A 195 3.55 -17.47 31.54
N PRO A 196 3.32 -17.46 30.22
CA PRO A 196 2.91 -16.26 29.51
C PRO A 196 1.61 -15.69 30.06
N GLN A 197 1.52 -14.37 30.13
CA GLN A 197 0.33 -13.62 30.51
C GLN A 197 -0.07 -12.69 29.35
N ALA A 198 -1.35 -12.62 29.01
CA ALA A 198 -1.80 -11.69 27.99
C ALA A 198 -2.25 -10.35 28.59
N THR A 199 -1.90 -9.25 27.94
CA THR A 199 -2.28 -7.90 28.33
C THR A 199 -2.73 -7.09 27.10
N SER A 200 -3.31 -5.92 27.31
CA SER A 200 -3.88 -5.09 26.24
C SER A 200 -4.97 -5.85 25.45
N GLU A 201 -6.06 -6.17 26.14
CA GLU A 201 -7.24 -6.81 25.53
C GLU A 201 -7.86 -5.89 24.46
N MET A 202 -8.29 -6.51 23.36
CA MET A 202 -8.99 -5.86 22.26
C MET A 202 -10.51 -6.00 22.46
N ASP A 203 -11.27 -5.03 21.97
CA ASP A 203 -12.74 -5.11 21.94
C ASP A 203 -13.24 -6.25 21.04
N SER A 204 -12.45 -6.63 20.03
CA SER A 204 -12.77 -7.72 19.12
C SER A 204 -12.62 -9.10 19.76
N LYS A 205 -13.54 -10.01 19.42
CA LYS A 205 -13.50 -11.43 19.81
C LYS A 205 -13.20 -12.33 18.62
N VAL A 206 -12.64 -13.50 18.90
CA VAL A 206 -12.28 -14.51 17.91
C VAL A 206 -13.13 -15.76 18.09
N HIS A 207 -13.59 -16.31 16.97
CA HIS A 207 -14.42 -17.52 16.93
C HIS A 207 -13.80 -18.55 15.97
N TYR A 208 -13.70 -19.80 16.40
CA TYR A 208 -13.23 -20.93 15.60
C TYR A 208 -14.36 -21.94 15.42
N PHE A 209 -14.89 -22.07 14.19
CA PHE A 209 -15.88 -23.09 13.84
C PHE A 209 -15.24 -24.18 13.00
N LYS A 210 -14.77 -25.27 13.64
CA LYS A 210 -14.06 -26.37 12.94
C LYS A 210 -14.98 -27.53 12.59
N GLY A 211 -15.44 -27.55 11.34
CA GLY A 211 -16.30 -28.60 10.81
C GLY A 211 -17.71 -28.59 11.42
N ALA A 212 -18.48 -29.64 11.15
CA ALA A 212 -19.90 -29.70 11.53
C ALA A 212 -20.15 -30.08 13.00
N ASN A 213 -19.12 -30.50 13.76
CA ASN A 213 -19.29 -30.90 15.17
C ASN A 213 -19.19 -29.66 16.09
N PRO A 214 -20.27 -29.28 16.80
CA PRO A 214 -20.25 -28.13 17.70
C PRO A 214 -19.26 -28.22 18.85
N SER A 215 -18.81 -29.43 19.24
CA SER A 215 -17.76 -29.59 20.26
C SER A 215 -16.39 -29.08 19.81
N ASN A 216 -16.21 -28.78 18.52
CA ASN A 216 -15.01 -28.15 17.97
C ASN A 216 -15.23 -26.64 17.69
N TRP A 217 -16.33 -26.06 18.18
CA TRP A 217 -16.64 -24.65 18.04
C TRP A 217 -16.22 -23.92 19.31
N TYR A 218 -15.33 -22.94 19.16
CA TYR A 218 -14.84 -22.11 20.25
C TYR A 218 -15.24 -20.67 19.95
N THR A 219 -16.02 -20.03 20.81
CA THR A 219 -16.54 -18.68 20.60
C THR A 219 -16.13 -17.75 21.72
N ASP A 220 -16.26 -16.44 21.48
CA ASP A 220 -16.05 -15.38 22.47
C ASP A 220 -14.65 -15.39 23.08
N ILE A 221 -13.66 -15.82 22.30
CA ILE A 221 -12.27 -15.86 22.74
C ILE A 221 -11.74 -14.42 22.71
N PRO A 222 -11.23 -13.89 23.84
CA PRO A 222 -10.62 -12.58 23.86
C PRO A 222 -9.33 -12.55 23.03
N ALA A 223 -9.09 -11.43 22.36
CA ALA A 223 -7.85 -11.15 21.65
C ALA A 223 -7.03 -10.10 22.39
N PHE A 224 -5.71 -10.21 22.31
CA PHE A 224 -4.76 -9.37 23.03
C PHE A 224 -3.66 -8.88 22.10
N LEU A 225 -3.07 -7.74 22.44
CA LEU A 225 -1.95 -7.15 21.68
C LEU A 225 -0.57 -7.46 22.29
N ARG A 226 -0.51 -8.06 23.48
CA ARG A 226 0.76 -8.37 24.17
C ARG A 226 0.73 -9.71 24.89
N ILE A 227 1.85 -10.44 24.84
CA ILE A 227 2.19 -11.57 25.71
C ILE A 227 3.39 -11.19 26.57
N PHE A 228 3.30 -11.43 27.86
CA PHE A 228 4.26 -11.03 28.87
C PHE A 228 4.76 -12.25 29.64
N TYR A 229 6.07 -12.47 29.63
CA TYR A 229 6.77 -13.41 30.49
C TYR A 229 7.42 -12.63 31.62
N ALA A 230 6.76 -12.57 32.76
CA ALA A 230 7.27 -11.92 33.97
C ALA A 230 8.42 -12.74 34.56
N GLU A 231 9.53 -12.10 34.96
CA GLU A 231 10.64 -12.76 35.66
C GLU A 231 11.15 -14.01 34.93
N LEU A 232 11.16 -13.97 33.58
CA LEU A 232 11.60 -15.08 32.73
C LEU A 232 13.04 -15.48 33.06
N TRP A 233 13.87 -14.48 33.34
CA TRP A 233 15.11 -14.63 34.11
C TRP A 233 15.04 -13.73 35.34
N PRO A 234 15.89 -13.93 36.38
CA PRO A 234 15.84 -13.13 37.60
C PRO A 234 15.92 -11.62 37.32
N GLY A 235 14.83 -10.90 37.59
CA GLY A 235 14.67 -9.47 37.35
C GLY A 235 14.49 -9.08 35.88
N ILE A 236 14.17 -10.01 34.98
CA ILE A 236 14.08 -9.74 33.54
C ILE A 236 12.76 -10.26 32.97
N ASN A 237 12.02 -9.36 32.32
CA ASN A 237 10.79 -9.71 31.61
C ASN A 237 11.06 -9.83 30.11
N LEU A 238 10.34 -10.73 29.44
CA LEU A 238 10.27 -10.80 27.98
C LEU A 238 8.85 -10.46 27.53
N VAL A 239 8.72 -9.52 26.61
CA VAL A 239 7.42 -9.06 26.10
C VAL A 239 7.36 -9.32 24.60
N PHE A 240 6.30 -9.96 24.14
CA PHE A 240 5.93 -10.01 22.72
C PHE A 240 4.77 -9.05 22.48
N ARG A 241 4.82 -8.27 21.40
CA ARG A 241 3.77 -7.34 20.99
C ARG A 241 3.38 -7.55 19.53
N SER A 242 2.13 -7.24 19.23
CA SER A 242 1.68 -7.09 17.85
C SER A 242 2.31 -5.86 17.22
N GLU A 243 2.93 -6.02 16.05
CA GLU A 243 3.48 -4.90 15.28
C GLU A 243 3.20 -5.12 13.79
N GLY A 244 2.21 -4.38 13.28
CA GLY A 244 1.64 -4.63 11.95
C GLY A 244 1.28 -6.12 11.79
N ALA A 245 1.65 -6.71 10.67
CA ALA A 245 1.41 -8.11 10.37
C ALA A 245 2.32 -9.10 11.13
N GLY A 246 3.33 -8.60 11.83
CA GLY A 246 4.38 -9.37 12.50
C GLY A 246 4.24 -9.42 14.01
N ILE A 247 5.22 -10.04 14.65
CA ILE A 247 5.36 -10.12 16.11
C ILE A 247 6.74 -9.58 16.45
N LYS A 248 6.79 -8.62 17.37
CA LYS A 248 8.03 -8.07 17.89
C LYS A 248 8.23 -8.48 19.35
N TYR A 249 9.48 -8.54 19.81
CA TYR A 249 9.81 -8.88 21.18
C TYR A 249 10.87 -7.94 21.76
N GLU A 250 10.81 -7.71 23.07
CA GLU A 250 11.74 -6.87 23.81
C GLU A 250 12.03 -7.47 25.19
N PHE A 251 13.21 -7.21 25.73
CA PHE A 251 13.58 -7.56 27.10
C PHE A 251 13.58 -6.32 27.98
N ILE A 252 12.99 -6.45 29.16
CA ILE A 252 12.95 -5.40 30.18
C ILE A 252 13.77 -5.89 31.37
N VAL A 253 14.99 -5.37 31.50
CA VAL A 253 15.88 -5.63 32.64
C VAL A 253 15.50 -4.65 33.74
N GLN A 254 14.99 -5.17 34.87
CA GLN A 254 14.60 -4.35 36.02
C GLN A 254 15.84 -3.73 36.70
N PRO A 255 15.68 -2.63 37.46
CA PRO A 255 16.76 -2.04 38.23
C PRO A 255 17.55 -3.08 39.05
N GLY A 256 18.88 -3.08 38.87
CA GLY A 256 19.80 -3.99 39.54
C GLY A 256 19.82 -5.44 39.04
N ALA A 257 18.98 -5.83 38.07
CA ALA A 257 19.02 -7.15 37.47
C ALA A 257 20.27 -7.32 36.57
N ASN A 258 20.69 -8.57 36.36
CA ASN A 258 21.86 -8.89 35.54
C ASN A 258 21.44 -9.37 34.15
N GLU A 259 21.62 -8.51 33.15
CA GLU A 259 21.35 -8.73 31.73
C GLU A 259 22.06 -9.98 31.16
N ASP A 260 23.17 -10.42 31.75
CA ASP A 260 23.90 -11.62 31.33
C ASP A 260 23.10 -12.92 31.50
N PHE A 261 22.03 -12.91 32.30
CA PHE A 261 21.14 -14.07 32.42
C PHE A 261 20.31 -14.32 31.16
N ILE A 262 20.15 -13.33 30.28
CA ILE A 262 19.38 -13.51 29.06
C ILE A 262 20.13 -14.47 28.13
N ARG A 263 19.60 -15.69 27.99
CA ARG A 263 20.09 -16.71 27.07
C ARG A 263 18.92 -17.37 26.36
N PHE A 264 18.90 -17.30 25.04
CA PHE A 264 17.90 -17.98 24.23
C PHE A 264 18.54 -18.65 23.02
N ALA A 265 17.84 -19.57 22.37
CA ALA A 265 18.34 -20.23 21.16
C ALA A 265 17.22 -20.46 20.16
N TYR A 266 17.61 -20.56 18.88
CA TYR A 266 16.71 -20.93 17.80
C TYR A 266 16.91 -22.40 17.41
N ALA A 267 16.14 -23.30 18.01
CA ALA A 267 16.16 -24.70 17.60
C ALA A 267 15.36 -24.88 16.29
N GLY A 268 15.93 -25.65 15.35
CA GLY A 268 15.39 -25.77 13.98
C GLY A 268 16.06 -24.83 12.98
N ALA A 269 16.97 -23.95 13.41
CA ALA A 269 17.85 -23.21 12.52
C ALA A 269 18.89 -24.15 11.88
N GLU A 270 19.23 -23.92 10.62
CA GLU A 270 20.36 -24.57 9.95
C GLU A 270 21.70 -23.98 10.44
N LYS A 271 21.70 -22.68 10.72
CA LYS A 271 22.85 -21.94 11.26
C LYS A 271 22.38 -20.68 11.97
N VAL A 272 23.11 -20.29 13.01
CA VAL A 272 22.99 -18.99 13.68
C VAL A 272 24.34 -18.28 13.60
N SER A 273 24.37 -17.04 13.14
CA SER A 273 25.59 -16.22 13.02
C SER A 273 25.30 -14.73 13.23
N LEU A 274 26.36 -13.93 13.36
CA LEU A 274 26.29 -12.46 13.26
C LEU A 274 26.87 -12.01 11.92
N ASP A 275 26.26 -11.01 11.29
CA ASP A 275 26.82 -10.35 10.10
C ASP A 275 27.80 -9.21 10.46
N GLU A 276 28.33 -8.51 9.46
CA GLU A 276 29.31 -7.42 9.65
C GLU A 276 28.70 -6.20 10.37
N GLU A 277 27.40 -6.01 10.25
CA GLU A 277 26.62 -4.95 10.91
C GLU A 277 26.21 -5.32 12.34
N GLY A 278 26.42 -6.56 12.76
CA GLY A 278 26.10 -7.09 14.09
C GLY A 278 24.65 -7.56 14.23
N ASN A 279 23.94 -7.78 13.12
CA ASN A 279 22.61 -8.38 13.11
C ASN A 279 22.72 -9.89 13.36
N LEU A 280 21.70 -10.46 13.99
CA LEU A 280 21.58 -11.89 14.17
C LEU A 280 20.94 -12.52 12.93
N VAL A 281 21.68 -13.41 12.28
CA VAL A 281 21.26 -14.14 11.08
C VAL A 281 20.93 -15.57 11.46
N VAL A 282 19.68 -15.97 11.24
CA VAL A 282 19.16 -17.31 11.52
C VAL A 282 18.78 -17.97 10.19
N ASP A 283 19.68 -18.80 9.67
CA ASP A 283 19.46 -19.52 8.41
C ASP A 283 18.41 -20.63 8.62
N THR A 284 17.43 -20.71 7.73
CA THR A 284 16.39 -21.74 7.72
C THR A 284 16.20 -22.31 6.32
N ALA A 285 15.51 -23.44 6.21
CA ALA A 285 15.21 -24.09 4.94
C ALA A 285 14.42 -23.24 3.92
N ILE A 286 13.83 -22.12 4.36
CA ILE A 286 13.09 -21.19 3.49
C ILE A 286 13.77 -19.82 3.33
N GLY A 287 15.00 -19.66 3.85
CA GLY A 287 15.76 -18.41 3.83
C GLY A 287 16.21 -17.97 5.22
N ALA A 288 17.02 -16.91 5.25
CA ALA A 288 17.52 -16.35 6.49
C ALA A 288 16.48 -15.41 7.13
N LEU A 289 16.24 -15.58 8.43
CA LEU A 289 15.60 -14.57 9.26
C LEU A 289 16.70 -13.67 9.83
N ILE A 290 16.57 -12.36 9.61
CA ILE A 290 17.51 -11.37 10.10
C ILE A 290 16.82 -10.60 11.23
N ASP A 291 17.41 -10.67 12.41
CA ASP A 291 17.04 -9.83 13.55
C ASP A 291 18.09 -8.71 13.68
N PRO A 292 17.71 -7.46 13.35
CA PRO A 292 18.61 -6.32 13.47
C PRO A 292 19.26 -6.23 14.84
N ARG A 293 20.53 -5.80 14.88
CA ARG A 293 21.25 -5.58 16.14
C ARG A 293 20.36 -4.81 17.14
N PRO A 294 20.40 -5.16 18.44
CA PRO A 294 19.45 -4.61 19.41
C PRO A 294 19.70 -3.12 19.62
N VAL A 295 18.61 -2.35 19.73
CA VAL A 295 18.68 -1.00 20.27
C VAL A 295 18.40 -1.08 21.76
N CYS A 296 19.39 -0.69 22.57
CA CYS A 296 19.27 -0.70 24.03
C CYS A 296 19.15 0.74 24.53
N TYR A 297 18.27 0.99 25.50
CA TYR A 297 18.05 2.33 26.02
C TYR A 297 17.42 2.33 27.42
N GLN A 298 17.53 3.46 28.10
CA GLN A 298 16.84 3.76 29.35
C GLN A 298 15.92 4.95 29.15
N GLU A 299 14.79 4.95 29.83
CA GLU A 299 13.88 6.10 29.88
C GLU A 299 13.79 6.59 31.32
N ILE A 300 14.32 7.78 31.58
CA ILE A 300 14.39 8.40 32.92
C ILE A 300 13.78 9.79 32.80
N ASP A 301 12.78 10.10 33.62
CA ASP A 301 12.04 11.39 33.59
C ASP A 301 11.48 11.76 32.20
N GLY A 302 11.08 10.76 31.41
CA GLY A 302 10.55 10.92 30.04
C GLY A 302 11.63 11.22 28.98
N GLN A 303 12.91 11.22 29.35
CA GLN A 303 14.02 11.32 28.41
C GLN A 303 14.62 9.93 28.15
N ARG A 304 14.79 9.62 26.86
CA ARG A 304 15.44 8.40 26.40
C ARG A 304 16.95 8.62 26.27
N SER A 305 17.74 7.74 26.88
CA SER A 305 19.19 7.65 26.70
C SER A 305 19.54 6.31 26.07
N ASP A 306 20.25 6.34 24.94
CA ASP A 306 20.75 5.12 24.31
C ASP A 306 21.88 4.49 25.13
N VAL A 307 21.89 3.17 25.17
CA VAL A 307 22.92 2.34 25.81
C VAL A 307 23.54 1.47 24.71
N PRO A 308 24.86 1.44 24.54
CA PRO A 308 25.48 0.54 23.57
C PRO A 308 25.12 -0.92 23.86
N GLY A 309 24.70 -1.66 22.84
CA GLY A 309 24.32 -3.07 22.97
C GLY A 309 24.54 -3.84 21.67
N SER A 310 24.83 -5.13 21.79
CA SER A 310 25.04 -6.03 20.65
C SER A 310 24.63 -7.46 20.99
N PHE A 311 24.30 -8.26 19.98
CA PHE A 311 24.17 -9.69 20.17
C PHE A 311 25.54 -10.34 20.41
N ILE A 312 25.56 -11.38 21.23
CA ILE A 312 26.68 -12.31 21.35
C ILE A 312 26.22 -13.74 21.15
N LEU A 313 27.09 -14.55 20.57
CA LEU A 313 26.89 -15.99 20.45
C LEU A 313 27.75 -16.69 21.50
N VAL A 314 27.11 -17.49 22.34
CA VAL A 314 27.73 -18.21 23.45
C VAL A 314 27.59 -19.71 23.16
N PRO A 315 28.68 -20.47 23.14
CA PRO A 315 28.60 -21.93 23.06
C PRO A 315 27.78 -22.48 24.23
N ASP A 316 26.83 -23.37 23.94
CA ASP A 316 26.01 -24.04 24.94
C ASP A 316 26.24 -25.55 24.91
N ASP A 317 26.02 -26.22 26.04
CA ASP A 317 26.36 -27.64 26.24
C ASP A 317 25.53 -28.59 25.34
N ASP A 318 24.38 -28.13 24.84
CA ASP A 318 23.44 -28.90 24.01
C ASP A 318 23.71 -28.80 22.49
N ASN A 319 24.91 -28.38 22.06
CA ASN A 319 25.26 -28.08 20.66
C ASN A 319 24.38 -27.00 19.98
N LEU A 320 23.62 -26.24 20.76
CA LEU A 320 22.96 -25.02 20.30
C LEU A 320 23.91 -23.83 20.52
N LEU A 321 23.83 -22.83 19.65
CA LEU A 321 24.46 -21.54 19.90
C LEU A 321 23.46 -20.71 20.71
N ALA A 322 23.75 -20.51 22.00
CA ALA A 322 22.99 -19.59 22.83
C ALA A 322 23.25 -18.15 22.36
N ILE A 323 22.20 -17.36 22.35
CA ILE A 323 22.21 -15.95 22.01
C ILE A 323 22.05 -15.17 23.31
N GLY A 324 22.91 -14.20 23.52
CA GLY A 324 22.83 -13.25 24.61
C GLY A 324 23.11 -11.84 24.13
N PHE A 325 23.31 -10.95 25.08
CA PHE A 325 23.61 -9.55 24.83
C PHE A 325 24.92 -9.15 25.49
N GLN A 326 25.71 -8.34 24.79
CA GLN A 326 26.78 -7.56 25.39
C GLN A 326 26.30 -6.12 25.49
N ILE A 327 26.06 -5.65 26.71
CA ILE A 327 25.64 -4.28 27.01
C ILE A 327 26.86 -3.46 27.46
N GLY A 328 26.90 -2.19 27.06
CA GLY A 328 27.96 -1.26 27.45
C GLY A 328 28.01 -1.04 28.96
N GLU A 329 29.20 -0.86 29.53
CA GLU A 329 29.39 -0.79 30.99
C GLU A 329 28.82 0.49 31.64
N SER A 330 28.55 1.53 30.85
CA SER A 330 28.14 2.86 31.32
C SER A 330 26.64 3.12 31.08
N TYR A 331 25.78 2.56 31.95
CA TYR A 331 24.36 2.92 32.05
C TYR A 331 23.91 2.94 33.53
N ASP A 332 22.79 3.61 33.83
CA ASP A 332 22.28 3.76 35.20
C ASP A 332 21.55 2.48 35.64
N ARG A 333 22.22 1.63 36.42
CA ARG A 333 21.63 0.37 36.92
C ARG A 333 20.47 0.56 37.91
N SER A 334 20.14 1.79 38.32
CA SER A 334 18.96 2.08 39.14
C SER A 334 17.68 2.31 38.33
N ALA A 335 17.78 2.42 37.00
CA ALA A 335 16.66 2.52 36.08
C ALA A 335 16.52 1.24 35.24
N PRO A 336 15.30 0.90 34.75
CA PRO A 336 15.12 -0.21 33.83
C PRO A 336 15.94 -0.01 32.54
N LEU A 337 16.49 -1.11 32.02
CA LEU A 337 17.11 -1.16 30.70
C LEU A 337 16.19 -1.92 29.75
N ILE A 338 15.86 -1.30 28.62
CA ILE A 338 15.13 -1.92 27.52
C ILE A 338 16.14 -2.40 26.48
N ILE A 339 16.03 -3.66 26.08
CA ILE A 339 16.78 -4.26 24.97
C ILE A 339 15.74 -4.61 23.90
N ASP A 340 15.72 -3.88 22.79
CA ASP A 340 14.74 -4.03 21.71
C ASP A 340 15.41 -4.52 20.41
N PRO A 341 15.51 -5.85 20.20
CA PRO A 341 15.85 -6.44 18.90
C PRO A 341 14.88 -6.01 17.80
N GLY A 342 15.39 -5.69 16.61
CA GLY A 342 14.53 -5.34 15.48
C GLY A 342 13.91 -3.94 15.49
N LEU A 343 14.36 -3.00 16.33
CA LEU A 343 14.17 -1.57 16.03
C LEU A 343 15.17 -1.16 14.94
N VAL A 344 14.69 -0.98 13.71
CA VAL A 344 15.57 -0.64 12.56
C VAL A 344 16.26 0.71 12.81
N TYR A 345 15.50 1.76 13.17
CA TYR A 345 16.00 3.00 13.75
C TYR A 345 14.85 3.86 14.31
N SER A 346 15.21 4.84 15.14
CA SER A 346 14.36 5.98 15.50
C SER A 346 15.30 7.18 15.67
N THR A 347 14.91 8.35 15.19
CA THR A 347 15.73 9.57 15.28
C THR A 347 14.84 10.80 15.45
N TYR A 348 15.43 11.89 15.93
CA TYR A 348 14.84 13.22 15.86
C TYR A 348 15.16 13.87 14.50
N LEU A 349 14.23 14.68 14.01
CA LEU A 349 14.39 15.49 12.80
C LEU A 349 13.76 16.86 13.08
N GLY A 350 14.58 17.90 13.19
CA GLY A 350 14.14 19.25 13.54
C GLY A 350 15.30 20.15 13.93
N GLY A 351 15.02 21.44 14.10
CA GLY A 351 15.93 22.48 14.57
C GLY A 351 15.46 23.09 15.90
N SER A 352 15.73 24.37 16.09
CA SER A 352 15.44 25.10 17.35
C SER A 352 13.98 25.58 17.49
N GLY A 353 13.20 25.55 16.41
CA GLY A 353 11.81 26.00 16.33
C GLY A 353 10.80 24.87 16.47
N ASN A 354 9.57 25.13 16.00
CA ASN A 354 8.52 24.12 15.91
C ASN A 354 8.61 23.41 14.56
N ASP A 355 8.67 22.08 14.59
CA ASP A 355 8.81 21.22 13.42
C ASP A 355 7.74 20.13 13.47
N GLU A 356 6.77 20.20 12.56
CA GLU A 356 5.62 19.27 12.56
C GLU A 356 5.59 18.52 11.21
N PRO A 357 5.85 17.19 11.20
CA PRO A 357 5.70 16.38 10.01
C PRO A 357 4.22 16.08 9.74
N PHE A 358 3.81 16.20 8.47
CA PHE A 358 2.44 15.90 8.03
C PHE A 358 2.37 14.79 6.99
N GLY A 359 3.43 14.61 6.18
CA GLY A 359 3.49 13.59 5.12
C GLY A 359 4.72 12.71 5.24
N ILE A 360 4.56 11.42 4.95
CA ILE A 360 5.66 10.45 4.87
C ILE A 360 5.47 9.49 3.68
N ALA A 361 6.56 9.16 3.00
CA ALA A 361 6.62 8.14 1.96
C ALA A 361 7.91 7.32 2.07
N VAL A 362 7.93 6.11 1.52
CA VAL A 362 9.10 5.22 1.52
C VAL A 362 9.34 4.70 0.12
N ASP A 363 10.57 4.79 -0.37
CA ASP A 363 10.95 4.25 -1.68
C ASP A 363 11.28 2.75 -1.62
N ALA A 364 11.46 2.13 -2.80
CA ALA A 364 11.76 0.70 -2.90
C ALA A 364 13.11 0.29 -2.29
N THR A 365 14.00 1.25 -1.99
CA THR A 365 15.28 1.01 -1.31
C THR A 365 15.17 1.10 0.21
N GLY A 366 14.00 1.47 0.74
CA GLY A 366 13.75 1.68 2.17
C GLY A 366 14.08 3.09 2.65
N SER A 367 14.40 4.01 1.74
CA SER A 367 14.68 5.40 2.09
C SER A 367 13.38 6.13 2.41
N VAL A 368 13.37 6.88 3.53
CA VAL A 368 12.17 7.55 4.04
C VAL A 368 12.17 9.03 3.64
N TYR A 369 11.03 9.50 3.17
CA TYR A 369 10.80 10.88 2.75
C TYR A 369 9.76 11.50 3.68
N VAL A 370 10.05 12.67 4.24
CA VAL A 370 9.18 13.37 5.19
C VAL A 370 8.98 14.81 4.72
N THR A 371 7.76 15.31 4.83
CA THR A 371 7.44 16.72 4.64
C THR A 371 6.52 17.23 5.75
N GLY A 372 6.54 18.53 5.96
CA GLY A 372 5.73 19.17 6.98
C GLY A 372 5.98 20.67 7.04
N ILE A 373 5.79 21.25 8.22
CA ILE A 373 6.14 22.64 8.50
C ILE A 373 7.36 22.72 9.40
N THR A 374 8.11 23.80 9.26
CA THR A 374 9.18 24.17 10.18
C THR A 374 9.19 25.68 10.40
N THR A 375 9.39 26.10 11.65
CA THR A 375 9.76 27.48 12.01
C THR A 375 11.23 27.60 12.41
N SER A 376 11.99 26.52 12.24
CA SER A 376 13.42 26.44 12.56
C SER A 376 14.21 27.06 11.43
N THR A 377 14.96 28.13 11.69
CA THR A 377 15.90 28.70 10.71
C THR A 377 17.17 27.86 10.58
N ASP A 378 17.43 27.01 11.58
CA ASP A 378 18.52 26.06 11.71
C ASP A 378 18.08 24.60 11.50
N PHE A 379 16.99 24.36 10.76
CA PHE A 379 16.59 23.01 10.37
C PHE A 379 17.77 22.27 9.72
N PRO A 380 17.93 20.94 9.93
CA PRO A 380 19.07 20.22 9.40
C PRO A 380 18.94 20.09 7.87
N LEU A 381 19.72 20.88 7.13
CA LEU A 381 19.73 20.95 5.67
C LEU A 381 20.99 20.30 5.09
N THR A 382 20.91 19.84 3.84
CA THR A 382 22.07 19.30 3.12
C THR A 382 22.63 20.30 2.10
N PRO A 383 23.96 20.36 1.90
CA PRO A 383 24.55 21.19 0.85
C PRO A 383 23.99 20.86 -0.54
N GLY A 384 23.72 21.88 -1.36
CA GLY A 384 23.21 21.71 -2.72
C GLY A 384 21.72 21.41 -2.83
N ALA A 385 20.97 21.49 -1.72
CA ALA A 385 19.52 21.41 -1.73
C ALA A 385 18.88 22.63 -2.43
N VAL A 386 17.65 22.48 -2.92
CA VAL A 386 16.96 23.52 -3.71
C VAL A 386 16.83 24.86 -2.97
N GLN A 387 16.60 24.84 -1.66
CA GLN A 387 16.50 26.04 -0.84
C GLN A 387 17.15 25.79 0.53
N THR A 388 18.22 26.54 0.80
CA THR A 388 19.02 26.44 2.04
C THR A 388 18.85 27.66 2.94
N THR A 389 17.89 28.54 2.62
CA THR A 389 17.61 29.76 3.38
C THR A 389 16.12 29.85 3.66
N PHE A 390 15.81 30.12 4.92
CA PHE A 390 14.44 30.29 5.41
C PHE A 390 13.83 31.56 4.77
N GLY A 391 12.68 31.45 4.13
CA GLY A 391 12.09 32.50 3.29
C GLY A 391 11.05 33.38 4.00
N GLY A 392 10.16 32.77 4.80
CA GLY A 392 9.11 33.43 5.57
C GLY A 392 9.20 33.22 7.09
N ASP A 393 8.04 33.12 7.77
CA ASP A 393 7.95 32.81 9.22
C ASP A 393 7.69 31.31 9.48
N ARG A 394 7.20 30.58 8.47
CA ARG A 394 6.94 29.14 8.50
C ARG A 394 7.12 28.57 7.10
N GLU A 395 8.01 27.60 6.96
CA GLU A 395 8.39 26.98 5.68
C GLU A 395 7.90 25.55 5.58
N VAL A 396 7.84 25.03 4.34
CA VAL A 396 7.81 23.58 4.12
C VAL A 396 9.23 23.05 4.28
N PHE A 397 9.40 21.90 4.94
CA PHE A 397 10.61 21.11 4.79
C PHE A 397 10.35 19.87 3.94
N VAL A 398 11.38 19.40 3.22
CA VAL A 398 11.38 18.09 2.57
C VAL A 398 12.69 17.40 2.87
N THR A 399 12.60 16.25 3.55
CA THR A 399 13.75 15.46 4.00
C THR A 399 13.70 14.07 3.39
N LYS A 400 14.84 13.57 2.90
CA LYS A 400 15.07 12.16 2.57
C LYS A 400 16.12 11.59 3.52
N LEU A 401 15.76 10.57 4.29
CA LEU A 401 16.65 9.77 5.14
C LEU A 401 17.12 8.52 4.40
N ASN A 402 18.34 8.08 4.69
CA ASN A 402 18.82 6.78 4.23
C ASN A 402 18.03 5.63 4.91
N PRO A 403 18.05 4.40 4.37
CA PRO A 403 17.28 3.28 4.91
C PRO A 403 17.62 2.89 6.36
N SER A 404 18.82 3.25 6.83
CA SER A 404 19.24 3.04 8.22
C SER A 404 18.85 4.19 9.16
N GLY A 405 18.28 5.29 8.64
CA GLY A 405 17.91 6.48 9.42
C GLY A 405 19.08 7.23 10.05
N THR A 406 20.31 6.94 9.64
CA THR A 406 21.54 7.49 10.25
C THR A 406 22.04 8.75 9.55
N ALA A 407 21.56 9.05 8.34
CA ALA A 407 21.99 10.21 7.58
C ALA A 407 20.88 10.76 6.69
N LEU A 408 20.92 12.09 6.50
CA LEU A 408 20.14 12.78 5.48
C LEU A 408 20.78 12.52 4.11
N VAL A 409 20.01 11.95 3.19
CA VAL A 409 20.36 11.91 1.76
C VAL A 409 20.22 13.31 1.18
N TYR A 410 19.10 13.98 1.49
CA TYR A 410 18.94 15.41 1.31
C TYR A 410 17.94 15.98 2.31
N SER A 411 18.01 17.29 2.55
CA SER A 411 17.01 18.05 3.29
C SER A 411 17.02 19.51 2.82
N THR A 412 15.82 20.06 2.59
CA THR A 412 15.59 21.38 1.99
C THR A 412 14.41 22.10 2.64
N TYR A 413 14.45 23.43 2.66
CA TYR A 413 13.20 24.21 2.71
C TYR A 413 12.51 24.19 1.34
N LEU A 414 11.25 24.62 1.31
CA LEU A 414 10.49 24.89 0.09
C LEU A 414 9.41 25.93 0.40
N GLY A 415 9.57 27.13 -0.13
CA GLY A 415 8.63 28.21 0.14
C GLY A 415 9.05 29.56 -0.45
N GLY A 416 8.19 30.55 -0.24
CA GLY A 416 8.39 31.94 -0.62
C GLY A 416 8.62 32.85 0.58
N SER A 417 8.15 34.09 0.51
CA SER A 417 8.32 35.09 1.58
C SER A 417 7.22 35.07 2.64
N ALA A 418 6.12 34.33 2.42
CA ALA A 418 5.02 34.20 3.35
C ALA A 418 5.01 32.80 4.00
N ASN A 419 3.94 32.49 4.71
CA ASN A 419 3.80 31.18 5.33
C ASN A 419 3.52 30.10 4.27
N ASP A 420 4.20 28.98 4.39
CA ASP A 420 4.00 27.82 3.52
C ASP A 420 3.83 26.55 4.36
N SER A 421 3.12 25.55 3.85
CA SER A 421 2.85 24.32 4.60
C SER A 421 2.72 23.11 3.70
N GLY A 422 3.68 22.18 3.78
CA GLY A 422 3.59 20.86 3.15
C GLY A 422 2.62 20.00 3.93
N GLN A 423 1.78 19.24 3.23
CA GLN A 423 0.74 18.41 3.86
C GLN A 423 0.90 16.94 3.52
N ASN A 424 1.41 16.62 2.33
CA ASN A 424 1.57 15.24 1.90
C ASN A 424 2.72 15.09 0.91
N ILE A 425 3.28 13.88 0.83
CA ILE A 425 4.40 13.52 -0.04
C ILE A 425 4.17 12.13 -0.65
N ALA A 426 4.46 12.01 -1.94
CA ALA A 426 4.53 10.74 -2.66
C ALA A 426 5.89 10.60 -3.37
N VAL A 427 6.30 9.38 -3.71
CA VAL A 427 7.58 9.11 -4.37
C VAL A 427 7.37 8.17 -5.54
N ASP A 428 8.01 8.47 -6.68
CA ASP A 428 8.03 7.58 -7.85
C ASP A 428 9.17 6.56 -7.80
N ALA A 429 9.18 5.63 -8.76
CA ALA A 429 10.17 4.55 -8.83
C ALA A 429 11.60 5.06 -9.08
N GLU A 430 11.74 6.25 -9.67
CA GLU A 430 13.02 6.94 -9.88
C GLU A 430 13.50 7.69 -8.63
N GLY A 431 12.68 7.75 -7.57
CA GLY A 431 13.02 8.41 -6.30
C GLY A 431 12.74 9.92 -6.29
N ASN A 432 12.00 10.46 -7.27
CA ASN A 432 11.54 11.84 -7.23
C ASN A 432 10.45 11.99 -6.16
N ALA A 433 10.50 13.08 -5.39
CA ALA A 433 9.50 13.39 -4.39
C ALA A 433 8.46 14.36 -4.94
N TYR A 434 7.18 14.07 -4.71
CA TYR A 434 6.03 14.88 -5.10
C TYR A 434 5.37 15.40 -3.84
N ILE A 435 5.32 16.72 -3.68
CA ILE A 435 4.85 17.38 -2.46
C ILE A 435 3.63 18.22 -2.82
N THR A 436 2.61 18.16 -1.98
CA THR A 436 1.50 19.10 -2.01
C THR A 436 1.26 19.74 -0.66
N GLY A 437 0.59 20.87 -0.66
CA GLY A 437 0.29 21.64 0.52
C GLY A 437 -0.42 22.92 0.16
N ARG A 438 -0.27 23.94 1.00
CA ARG A 438 -0.75 25.30 0.73
C ARG A 438 0.38 26.30 0.83
N THR A 439 0.27 27.36 0.04
CA THR A 439 1.17 28.51 0.07
C THR A 439 0.38 29.79 0.21
N TYR A 440 0.90 30.74 0.99
CA TYR A 440 0.40 32.13 1.05
C TYR A 440 1.34 33.09 0.30
N SER A 441 2.38 32.54 -0.34
CA SER A 441 3.47 33.27 -0.96
C SER A 441 3.15 33.54 -2.43
N ASP A 442 3.18 34.81 -2.85
CA ASP A 442 3.05 35.18 -4.27
C ASP A 442 4.32 34.88 -5.09
N ASN A 443 5.43 34.63 -4.38
CA ASN A 443 6.75 34.30 -4.88
C ASN A 443 7.17 32.85 -4.58
N PHE A 444 6.22 31.94 -4.32
CA PHE A 444 6.52 30.52 -4.18
C PHE A 444 7.31 30.01 -5.41
N PRO A 445 8.31 29.13 -5.25
CA PRO A 445 9.11 28.65 -6.36
C PRO A 445 8.25 27.91 -7.40
N VAL A 446 8.11 28.46 -8.60
CA VAL A 446 7.39 27.85 -9.72
C VAL A 446 8.30 27.66 -10.93
N THR A 447 8.07 26.60 -11.70
CA THR A 447 8.85 26.32 -12.92
C THR A 447 8.20 26.94 -14.16
N PRO A 448 8.99 27.37 -15.16
CA PRO A 448 8.45 27.87 -16.42
C PRO A 448 7.52 26.85 -17.10
N GLY A 449 6.35 27.31 -17.57
CA GLY A 449 5.38 26.47 -18.27
C GLY A 449 4.54 25.56 -17.36
N ALA A 450 4.62 25.74 -16.04
CA ALA A 450 3.75 25.08 -15.06
C ALA A 450 2.26 25.36 -15.33
N VAL A 451 1.38 24.49 -14.81
CA VAL A 451 -0.09 24.63 -14.91
C VAL A 451 -0.56 26.04 -14.54
N GLN A 452 -0.03 26.60 -13.46
CA GLN A 452 -0.32 27.95 -12.98
C GLN A 452 0.94 28.54 -12.36
N THR A 453 1.40 29.67 -12.91
CA THR A 453 2.63 30.36 -12.50
C THR A 453 2.37 31.63 -11.67
N ILE A 454 1.10 31.96 -11.42
CA ILE A 454 0.70 33.17 -10.70
C ILE A 454 -0.22 32.74 -9.56
N PHE A 455 0.07 33.23 -8.37
CA PHE A 455 -0.74 33.05 -7.17
C PHE A 455 -2.14 33.63 -7.37
N GLY A 456 -3.17 32.82 -7.17
CA GLY A 456 -4.55 33.10 -7.56
C GLY A 456 -5.36 33.86 -6.51
N GLY A 457 -5.10 33.64 -5.22
CA GLY A 457 -6.02 34.07 -4.17
C GLY A 457 -5.39 34.39 -2.83
N SER A 458 -6.05 33.94 -1.75
CA SER A 458 -5.57 34.15 -0.38
C SER A 458 -4.60 33.06 0.06
N SER A 459 -4.75 31.85 -0.49
CA SER A 459 -3.80 30.75 -0.38
C SER A 459 -4.08 29.77 -1.50
N ASP A 460 -3.04 29.29 -2.16
CA ASP A 460 -3.17 28.34 -3.27
C ASP A 460 -2.60 26.98 -2.86
N VAL A 461 -3.08 25.93 -3.51
CA VAL A 461 -2.37 24.65 -3.49
C VAL A 461 -1.05 24.81 -4.23
N PHE A 462 0.01 24.19 -3.74
CA PHE A 462 1.19 23.95 -4.57
C PHE A 462 1.34 22.46 -4.90
N VAL A 463 1.93 22.17 -6.05
CA VAL A 463 2.35 20.82 -6.44
C VAL A 463 3.79 20.88 -6.94
N THR A 464 4.70 20.30 -6.18
CA THR A 464 6.14 20.34 -6.46
C THR A 464 6.67 18.93 -6.68
N LYS A 465 7.47 18.74 -7.73
CA LYS A 465 8.27 17.53 -7.94
C LYS A 465 9.75 17.86 -7.78
N LEU A 466 10.42 17.26 -6.81
CA LEU A 466 11.87 17.34 -6.59
C LEU A 466 12.58 16.15 -7.22
N ASN A 467 13.77 16.40 -7.76
CA ASN A 467 14.64 15.33 -8.25
C ASN A 467 15.12 14.43 -7.08
N PRO A 468 15.68 13.23 -7.35
CA PRO A 468 16.01 12.27 -6.29
C PRO A 468 17.11 12.73 -5.32
N THR A 469 17.87 13.75 -5.71
CA THR A 469 18.92 14.37 -4.91
C THR A 469 18.46 15.62 -4.14
N GLY A 470 17.19 16.04 -4.30
CA GLY A 470 16.65 17.25 -3.67
C GLY A 470 17.28 18.57 -4.13
N SER A 471 18.05 18.56 -5.23
CA SER A 471 18.86 19.68 -5.70
C SER A 471 18.19 20.53 -6.78
N ALA A 472 17.07 20.08 -7.34
CA ALA A 472 16.33 20.82 -8.34
C ALA A 472 14.83 20.49 -8.32
N LEU A 473 14.02 21.50 -8.64
CA LEU A 473 12.62 21.34 -9.03
C LEU A 473 12.58 20.72 -10.43
N VAL A 474 11.98 19.53 -10.56
CA VAL A 474 11.61 18.97 -11.86
C VAL A 474 10.42 19.76 -12.42
N TYR A 475 9.44 20.05 -11.57
CA TYR A 475 8.42 21.07 -11.81
C TYR A 475 7.89 21.61 -10.47
N SER A 476 7.27 22.78 -10.49
CA SER A 476 6.51 23.33 -9.38
C SER A 476 5.44 24.29 -9.90
N THR A 477 4.23 24.21 -9.37
CA THR A 477 3.06 24.98 -9.82
C THR A 477 2.19 25.38 -8.65
N TYR A 478 1.49 26.51 -8.79
CA TYR A 478 0.26 26.75 -8.03
C TYR A 478 -0.88 25.91 -8.61
N LEU A 479 -1.96 25.77 -7.84
CA LEU A 479 -3.26 25.26 -8.28
C LEU A 479 -4.34 25.86 -7.38
N GLY A 480 -4.99 26.91 -7.84
CA GLY A 480 -5.96 27.65 -7.03
C GLY A 480 -6.72 28.71 -7.82
N GLY A 481 -7.71 29.30 -7.17
CA GLY A 481 -8.46 30.45 -7.66
C GLY A 481 -8.40 31.61 -6.66
N THR A 482 -9.42 32.47 -6.65
CA THR A 482 -9.42 33.72 -5.87
C THR A 482 -9.56 33.54 -4.34
N GLY A 483 -9.96 32.36 -3.88
CA GLY A 483 -10.26 32.05 -2.49
C GLY A 483 -9.11 31.36 -1.73
N HIS A 484 -9.48 30.42 -0.88
CA HIS A 484 -8.57 29.58 -0.09
C HIS A 484 -8.55 28.16 -0.65
N ASP A 485 -7.40 27.70 -1.12
CA ASP A 485 -7.20 26.38 -1.74
C ASP A 485 -6.09 25.60 -1.03
N TYR A 486 -6.41 24.38 -0.59
CA TYR A 486 -5.59 23.59 0.33
C TYR A 486 -5.38 22.18 -0.23
N GLY A 487 -4.14 21.83 -0.59
CA GLY A 487 -3.76 20.47 -0.98
C GLY A 487 -3.51 19.62 0.27
N LEU A 488 -4.21 18.50 0.40
CA LEU A 488 -4.13 17.63 1.59
C LEU A 488 -3.63 16.22 1.28
N GLY A 489 -3.78 15.75 0.04
CA GLY A 489 -3.33 14.43 -0.38
C GLY A 489 -2.70 14.45 -1.76
N ILE A 490 -1.63 13.68 -1.95
CA ILE A 490 -0.99 13.46 -3.24
C ILE A 490 -0.67 11.98 -3.44
N ALA A 491 -0.85 11.49 -4.67
CA ALA A 491 -0.41 10.18 -5.13
C ALA A 491 0.25 10.31 -6.50
N VAL A 492 1.08 9.34 -6.88
CA VAL A 492 1.75 9.30 -8.19
C VAL A 492 1.55 7.94 -8.83
N ASP A 493 1.26 7.91 -10.13
CA ASP A 493 1.15 6.67 -10.89
C ASP A 493 2.49 6.25 -11.52
N SER A 494 2.51 5.07 -12.17
CA SER A 494 3.71 4.56 -12.83
C SER A 494 4.15 5.35 -14.07
N ALA A 495 3.33 6.29 -14.55
CA ALA A 495 3.69 7.21 -15.62
C ALA A 495 4.31 8.52 -15.08
N GLY A 496 4.40 8.66 -13.74
CA GLY A 496 4.91 9.86 -13.08
C GLY A 496 3.89 10.99 -13.01
N GLU A 497 2.60 10.70 -13.22
CA GLU A 497 1.53 11.70 -13.16
C GLU A 497 1.02 11.87 -11.74
N ALA A 498 0.88 13.12 -11.30
CA ALA A 498 0.51 13.45 -9.93
C ALA A 498 -1.00 13.63 -9.80
N TYR A 499 -1.58 12.97 -8.79
CA TYR A 499 -2.98 13.05 -8.41
C TYR A 499 -3.08 13.79 -7.09
N VAL A 500 -3.81 14.90 -7.05
CA VAL A 500 -3.90 15.79 -5.89
C VAL A 500 -5.35 15.94 -5.46
N THR A 501 -5.59 15.92 -4.16
CA THR A 501 -6.88 16.23 -3.56
C THR A 501 -6.72 17.19 -2.39
N GLY A 502 -7.84 17.77 -1.98
CA GLY A 502 -7.89 18.83 -0.99
C GLY A 502 -9.27 19.44 -0.94
N PHE A 503 -9.34 20.70 -0.51
CA PHE A 503 -10.52 21.53 -0.64
C PHE A 503 -10.19 22.88 -1.25
N THR A 504 -11.21 23.51 -1.82
CA THR A 504 -11.16 24.83 -2.43
C THR A 504 -12.35 25.64 -1.95
N ALA A 505 -12.12 26.92 -1.64
CA ALA A 505 -13.17 27.91 -1.44
C ALA A 505 -13.31 28.85 -2.65
N SER A 506 -12.78 28.45 -3.81
CA SER A 506 -12.66 29.26 -5.02
C SER A 506 -13.66 28.79 -6.07
N ALA A 507 -14.65 29.65 -6.39
CA ALA A 507 -15.60 29.37 -7.47
C ALA A 507 -14.94 29.31 -8.86
N ASP A 508 -13.76 29.93 -8.99
CA ASP A 508 -12.91 29.95 -10.17
C ASP A 508 -11.72 28.97 -10.10
N PHE A 509 -11.77 27.98 -9.20
CA PHE A 509 -10.75 26.93 -9.13
C PHE A 509 -10.54 26.27 -10.52
N PRO A 510 -9.29 26.02 -10.95
CA PRO A 510 -9.03 25.45 -12.27
C PRO A 510 -9.69 24.08 -12.46
N THR A 511 -10.68 24.00 -13.36
CA THR A 511 -11.33 22.75 -13.76
C THR A 511 -11.09 22.46 -15.25
N THR A 512 -11.18 21.20 -15.64
CA THR A 512 -11.01 20.79 -17.05
C THR A 512 -12.35 20.58 -17.73
N THR A 513 -12.38 20.81 -19.06
CA THR A 513 -13.57 20.51 -19.86
C THR A 513 -13.91 19.02 -19.76
N GLY A 514 -15.18 18.71 -19.48
CA GLY A 514 -15.65 17.32 -19.34
C GLY A 514 -15.34 16.67 -17.99
N ALA A 515 -14.85 17.44 -17.02
CA ALA A 515 -14.75 17.01 -15.63
C ALA A 515 -16.13 16.64 -15.04
N PHE A 516 -16.12 15.76 -14.04
CA PHE A 516 -17.32 15.27 -13.37
C PHE A 516 -18.18 16.42 -12.80
N GLN A 517 -17.54 17.40 -12.16
CA GLN A 517 -18.17 18.57 -11.58
C GLN A 517 -17.31 19.81 -11.87
N THR A 518 -17.87 20.76 -12.62
CA THR A 518 -17.21 22.02 -13.02
C THR A 518 -17.79 23.24 -12.31
N VAL A 519 -18.74 23.03 -11.39
CA VAL A 519 -19.42 24.11 -10.66
C VAL A 519 -19.24 23.87 -9.17
N TYR A 520 -18.75 24.91 -8.52
CA TYR A 520 -18.58 25.01 -7.07
C TYR A 520 -19.93 24.96 -6.36
N GLY A 521 -20.10 24.02 -5.44
CA GLY A 521 -21.39 23.65 -4.86
C GLY A 521 -21.76 24.35 -3.55
N GLY A 522 -20.78 24.67 -2.69
CA GLY A 522 -21.03 25.09 -1.31
C GLY A 522 -20.11 26.17 -0.74
N ASN A 523 -19.75 26.05 0.54
CA ASN A 523 -18.85 26.99 1.24
C ASN A 523 -17.37 26.65 1.03
N ASN A 524 -17.09 25.38 0.76
CA ASN A 524 -15.84 24.85 0.25
C ASN A 524 -16.17 23.47 -0.34
N ASP A 525 -15.61 23.15 -1.50
CA ASP A 525 -15.77 21.85 -2.14
C ASP A 525 -14.46 21.08 -2.07
N GLY A 526 -14.55 19.75 -1.98
CA GLY A 526 -13.40 18.91 -2.26
C GLY A 526 -12.98 19.09 -3.72
N PHE A 527 -11.74 18.78 -4.06
CA PHE A 527 -11.32 18.68 -5.46
C PHE A 527 -10.50 17.43 -5.72
N ALA A 528 -10.43 17.02 -6.98
CA ALA A 528 -9.47 16.04 -7.46
C ALA A 528 -8.86 16.52 -8.78
N ALA A 529 -7.54 16.62 -8.81
CA ALA A 529 -6.77 17.06 -9.97
C ALA A 529 -5.73 16.00 -10.35
N ARG A 530 -5.46 15.86 -11.65
CA ARG A 530 -4.41 15.00 -12.21
C ARG A 530 -3.53 15.85 -13.12
N LEU A 531 -2.25 15.98 -12.76
CA LEU A 531 -1.25 16.70 -13.54
C LEU A 531 -0.46 15.70 -14.39
N ASN A 532 -0.08 16.11 -15.60
CA ASN A 532 0.86 15.32 -16.40
C ASN A 532 2.24 15.24 -15.72
N ALA A 533 3.08 14.31 -16.16
CA ALA A 533 4.38 14.05 -15.53
C ALA A 533 5.37 15.22 -15.55
N THR A 534 5.14 16.21 -16.42
CA THR A 534 5.94 17.44 -16.52
C THR A 534 5.36 18.62 -15.74
N GLY A 535 4.18 18.48 -15.12
CA GLY A 535 3.52 19.55 -14.38
C GLY A 535 3.05 20.73 -15.24
N THR A 536 2.89 20.54 -16.55
CA THR A 536 2.57 21.62 -17.51
C THR A 536 1.09 21.64 -17.92
N SER A 537 0.32 20.60 -17.61
CA SER A 537 -1.11 20.55 -17.91
C SER A 537 -1.89 19.68 -16.94
N LEU A 538 -3.14 20.06 -16.69
CA LEU A 538 -4.13 19.22 -16.04
C LEU A 538 -4.71 18.22 -17.05
N ILE A 539 -4.56 16.92 -16.76
CA ILE A 539 -5.25 15.84 -17.49
C ILE A 539 -6.73 15.86 -17.14
N TYR A 540 -7.03 16.04 -15.85
CA TYR A 540 -8.34 16.45 -15.39
C TYR A 540 -8.22 17.30 -14.12
N SER A 541 -9.25 18.10 -13.85
CA SER A 541 -9.48 18.73 -12.55
C SER A 541 -10.97 18.94 -12.35
N THR A 542 -11.50 18.47 -11.23
CA THR A 542 -12.92 18.46 -10.90
C THR A 542 -13.14 18.89 -9.46
N PHE A 543 -14.24 19.59 -9.21
CA PHE A 543 -14.81 19.66 -7.86
C PHE A 543 -15.34 18.27 -7.45
N LEU A 544 -15.54 18.10 -6.15
CA LEU A 544 -16.13 16.94 -5.51
C LEU A 544 -16.85 17.41 -4.24
N GLY A 545 -18.12 17.78 -4.37
CA GLY A 545 -18.87 18.32 -3.24
C GLY A 545 -20.36 18.52 -3.54
N GLY A 546 -21.06 19.04 -2.53
CA GLY A 546 -22.46 19.42 -2.56
C GLY A 546 -22.66 20.84 -2.01
N SER A 547 -23.78 21.10 -1.35
CA SER A 547 -24.16 22.45 -0.88
C SER A 547 -23.55 22.86 0.47
N GLY A 548 -22.82 21.96 1.13
CA GLY A 548 -22.19 22.16 2.43
C GLY A 548 -20.68 22.42 2.29
N GLY A 549 -19.93 22.11 3.34
CA GLY A 549 -18.47 22.08 3.28
C GLY A 549 -17.98 20.65 3.03
N ASP A 550 -17.11 20.46 2.05
CA ASP A 550 -16.59 19.17 1.63
C ASP A 550 -15.05 19.23 1.53
N ASN A 551 -14.36 18.24 2.08
CA ASN A 551 -12.90 18.19 2.06
C ASN A 551 -12.42 16.83 1.57
N GLY A 552 -11.63 16.79 0.49
CA GLY A 552 -10.83 15.63 0.15
C GLY A 552 -9.57 15.60 1.02
N THR A 553 -9.38 14.56 1.82
CA THR A 553 -8.27 14.48 2.79
C THR A 553 -7.16 13.54 2.35
N ALA A 554 -7.46 12.53 1.54
CA ALA A 554 -6.45 11.60 1.02
C ALA A 554 -6.86 11.08 -0.37
N ILE A 555 -5.85 10.75 -1.18
CA ILE A 555 -6.01 10.20 -2.52
C ILE A 555 -5.08 9.02 -2.74
N SER A 556 -5.56 7.99 -3.43
CA SER A 556 -4.76 6.86 -3.92
C SER A 556 -5.13 6.56 -5.38
N VAL A 557 -4.26 5.87 -6.13
CA VAL A 557 -4.45 5.59 -7.55
C VAL A 557 -4.22 4.11 -7.84
N ASP A 558 -5.07 3.50 -8.68
CA ASP A 558 -4.85 2.14 -9.17
C ASP A 558 -4.07 2.11 -10.49
N SER A 559 -3.60 0.93 -10.90
CA SER A 559 -2.85 0.76 -12.15
C SER A 559 -3.66 1.01 -13.44
N ALA A 560 -4.98 1.15 -13.33
CA ALA A 560 -5.81 1.60 -14.44
C ALA A 560 -5.98 3.14 -14.46
N GLY A 561 -5.37 3.84 -13.51
CA GLY A 561 -5.39 5.30 -13.39
C GLY A 561 -6.65 5.86 -12.71
N ASN A 562 -7.46 5.03 -12.06
CA ASN A 562 -8.61 5.53 -11.28
C ASN A 562 -8.11 6.14 -9.97
N ALA A 563 -8.64 7.30 -9.62
CA ALA A 563 -8.36 7.94 -8.35
C ALA A 563 -9.39 7.55 -7.29
N TYR A 564 -8.94 7.32 -6.06
CA TYR A 564 -9.75 7.00 -4.90
C TYR A 564 -9.56 8.12 -3.89
N VAL A 565 -10.61 8.89 -3.64
CA VAL A 565 -10.59 10.04 -2.72
C VAL A 565 -11.42 9.71 -1.49
N THR A 566 -10.83 9.92 -0.31
CA THR A 566 -11.56 9.92 0.95
C THR A 566 -11.59 11.32 1.53
N GLY A 567 -12.57 11.60 2.37
CA GLY A 567 -12.76 12.93 2.90
C GLY A 567 -13.94 13.03 3.85
N ASN A 568 -14.27 14.24 4.28
CA ASN A 568 -15.47 14.52 5.05
C ASN A 568 -16.39 15.48 4.30
N THR A 569 -17.68 15.40 4.63
CA THR A 569 -18.73 16.16 3.96
C THR A 569 -19.81 16.58 4.95
N ALA A 570 -20.14 17.86 4.94
CA ALA A 570 -21.32 18.43 5.56
C ALA A 570 -22.44 18.66 4.53
N SER A 571 -22.34 18.06 3.34
CA SER A 571 -23.33 18.20 2.27
C SER A 571 -24.43 17.13 2.38
N LEU A 572 -25.69 17.56 2.36
CA LEU A 572 -26.85 16.64 2.27
C LEU A 572 -27.00 16.02 0.87
N ASN A 573 -26.39 16.65 -0.13
CA ASN A 573 -26.42 16.32 -1.55
C ASN A 573 -25.02 15.99 -2.08
N PHE A 574 -24.12 15.45 -1.25
CA PHE A 574 -22.82 14.99 -1.73
C PHE A 574 -23.04 13.92 -2.82
N PRO A 575 -22.28 13.95 -3.93
CA PRO A 575 -22.51 13.06 -5.05
C PRO A 575 -22.26 11.60 -4.66
N THR A 576 -23.32 10.79 -4.64
CA THR A 576 -23.23 9.33 -4.46
C THR A 576 -23.66 8.58 -5.71
N THR A 577 -23.19 7.36 -5.89
CA THR A 577 -23.57 6.51 -7.04
C THR A 577 -24.81 5.67 -6.74
N THR A 578 -25.54 5.28 -7.78
CA THR A 578 -26.68 4.35 -7.63
C THR A 578 -26.22 3.04 -6.99
N GLY A 579 -26.92 2.60 -5.94
CA GLY A 579 -26.55 1.40 -5.18
C GLY A 579 -25.39 1.59 -4.21
N ALA A 580 -25.03 2.84 -3.88
CA ALA A 580 -24.07 3.14 -2.81
C ALA A 580 -24.47 2.48 -1.49
N PHE A 581 -23.47 2.10 -0.69
CA PHE A 581 -23.66 1.47 0.62
C PHE A 581 -24.48 2.37 1.55
N GLN A 582 -24.19 3.67 1.54
CA GLN A 582 -24.95 4.71 2.22
C GLN A 582 -25.13 5.89 1.26
N THR A 583 -26.39 6.24 1.00
CA THR A 583 -26.79 7.25 0.00
C THR A 583 -27.11 8.62 0.60
N ALA A 584 -27.11 8.75 1.93
CA ALA A 584 -27.47 9.97 2.61
C ALA A 584 -26.63 10.16 3.88
N ARG A 585 -26.36 11.43 4.18
CA ARG A 585 -25.65 11.82 5.40
C ARG A 585 -26.44 11.45 6.66
N ARG A 586 -25.79 10.91 7.69
CA ARG A 586 -26.33 10.65 9.02
C ARG A 586 -25.62 11.56 10.04
N GLY A 587 -26.33 12.57 10.56
CA GLY A 587 -25.77 13.54 11.51
C GLY A 587 -25.40 14.89 10.87
N THR A 588 -24.45 15.61 11.47
CA THR A 588 -24.01 16.95 11.01
C THR A 588 -22.93 16.91 9.94
N GLY A 589 -22.19 15.81 9.83
CA GLY A 589 -21.14 15.53 8.84
C GLY A 589 -20.92 14.03 8.74
N ASP A 590 -20.47 13.54 7.58
CA ASP A 590 -20.06 12.14 7.38
C ASP A 590 -18.70 12.07 6.67
N VAL A 591 -18.08 10.90 6.69
CA VAL A 591 -16.93 10.57 5.85
C VAL A 591 -17.44 10.11 4.48
N PHE A 592 -16.67 10.29 3.41
CA PHE A 592 -16.99 9.73 2.09
C PHE A 592 -15.82 8.92 1.54
N VAL A 593 -16.14 8.00 0.63
CA VAL A 593 -15.17 7.37 -0.27
C VAL A 593 -15.70 7.41 -1.70
N THR A 594 -14.89 7.94 -2.60
CA THR A 594 -15.22 8.16 -4.01
C THR A 594 -14.14 7.57 -4.91
N LYS A 595 -14.53 6.79 -5.91
CA LYS A 595 -13.66 6.36 -7.01
C LYS A 595 -13.99 7.14 -8.27
N ILE A 596 -13.03 7.87 -8.81
CA ILE A 596 -13.13 8.67 -10.04
C ILE A 596 -12.45 7.91 -11.17
N ASN A 597 -13.07 7.90 -12.35
CA ASN A 597 -12.48 7.26 -13.53
C ASN A 597 -11.20 7.99 -14.01
N PRO A 598 -10.38 7.37 -14.88
CA PRO A 598 -9.07 7.93 -15.22
C PRO A 598 -9.12 9.26 -15.99
N SER A 599 -10.25 9.59 -16.61
CA SER A 599 -10.48 10.86 -17.31
C SER A 599 -11.08 11.94 -16.42
N GLY A 600 -11.38 11.67 -15.15
CA GLY A 600 -11.99 12.63 -14.25
C GLY A 600 -13.44 13.01 -14.57
N SER A 601 -14.09 12.27 -15.48
CA SER A 601 -15.40 12.64 -16.06
C SER A 601 -16.59 11.99 -15.36
N SER A 602 -16.36 10.96 -14.54
CA SER A 602 -17.43 10.28 -13.82
C SER A 602 -16.95 9.57 -12.56
N LEU A 603 -17.88 9.35 -11.63
CA LEU A 603 -17.68 8.50 -10.46
C LEU A 603 -17.97 7.04 -10.82
N VAL A 604 -16.99 6.17 -10.63
CA VAL A 604 -17.16 4.72 -10.73
C VAL A 604 -17.99 4.20 -9.55
N TYR A 605 -17.70 4.71 -8.35
CA TYR A 605 -18.56 4.58 -7.18
C TYR A 605 -18.35 5.77 -6.24
N SER A 606 -19.35 6.08 -5.42
CA SER A 606 -19.21 7.00 -4.30
C SER A 606 -20.28 6.72 -3.24
N THR A 607 -19.87 6.74 -1.97
CA THR A 607 -20.73 6.46 -0.81
C THR A 607 -20.28 7.26 0.40
N TYR A 608 -21.23 7.53 1.31
CA TYR A 608 -20.94 7.95 2.67
C TYR A 608 -20.46 6.77 3.54
N LEU A 609 -19.80 7.08 4.65
CA LEU A 609 -19.43 6.19 5.75
C LEU A 609 -19.56 6.95 7.08
N GLY A 610 -20.43 6.51 7.99
CA GLY A 610 -20.63 7.11 9.32
C GLY A 610 -21.95 6.67 9.97
N ASP A 611 -22.07 6.82 11.29
CA ASP A 611 -23.32 6.59 12.06
C ASP A 611 -23.65 7.87 12.89
N PRO A 612 -24.90 8.07 13.36
CA PRO A 612 -25.42 9.31 13.96
C PRO A 612 -24.64 9.94 15.11
#